data_AF-R5MVH4-F1
#
_entry.id   AF-R5MVH4-F1
#
_cell.length_a   1.000
_cell.length_b   1.000
_cell.length_c   1.000
_cell.angle_alpha   90.00
_cell.angle_beta   90.00
_cell.angle_gamma   90.00
#
_symmetry.space_group_name_H-M   'P 1'
#
loop_
_entity.id
_entity.type
_entity.pdbx_description
1 polymer ?
#
loop_
_entity_poly.entity_id
_entity_poly.type
_entity_poly.pdbx_seq_one_letter_code
_entity_poly.pdbx_strand_id
1 'polypeptide(L)'
;MEKYVKVMFDNKGANYEYKIGEVNIANNWNPKATSGKDFGGFNYATEDCILRWLHRGNIIYDVEVPKDAENIKIEGATTIYRTNKIIVKNPRKVTDDMAYEFYKKSNIPEKSYAKALCAVTLMGYEKTANAILKDKVNPESVDYYLEEWNNFFNFGGDGKRNTNAPLIIDIHNKLKAIKNE
;
A
#
# COMPACT_ATOMS: atom_id res chain seq x y z
N MET A 1 12.16 10.72 14.82
CA MET A 1 11.80 11.43 13.58
C MET A 1 11.09 10.43 12.70
N GLU A 2 9.86 10.73 12.24
CA GLU A 2 9.10 9.84 11.37
C GLU A 2 9.84 9.63 10.05
N LYS A 3 9.96 8.37 9.62
CA LYS A 3 10.61 8.02 8.36
C LYS A 3 9.55 7.89 7.27
N TYR A 4 9.67 8.74 6.26
CA TYR A 4 8.80 8.73 5.10
C TYR A 4 9.34 7.79 4.03
N VAL A 5 8.43 7.05 3.41
CA VAL A 5 8.70 6.05 2.40
C VAL A 5 7.69 6.10 1.27
N LYS A 6 8.14 5.62 0.11
CA LYS A 6 7.30 5.44 -1.07
C LYS A 6 7.64 4.12 -1.74
N VAL A 7 6.61 3.38 -2.14
CA VAL A 7 6.76 2.15 -2.94
C VAL A 7 6.39 2.42 -4.40
N MET A 8 7.17 1.88 -5.34
CA MET A 8 7.03 2.05 -6.79
C MET A 8 7.49 0.80 -7.53
N PHE A 9 7.03 0.63 -8.78
CA PHE A 9 7.56 -0.39 -9.67
C PHE A 9 8.81 0.16 -10.33
N ASP A 10 9.96 -0.40 -9.98
CA ASP A 10 11.27 0.16 -10.32
C ASP A 10 11.30 1.66 -9.92
N ASN A 11 11.67 2.56 -10.83
CA ASN A 11 11.61 4.02 -10.62
C ASN A 11 10.33 4.68 -11.19
N LYS A 12 9.24 3.94 -11.40
CA LYS A 12 8.05 4.42 -12.12
C LYS A 12 6.81 4.48 -11.24
N GLY A 13 6.16 5.65 -11.26
CA GLY A 13 4.77 5.82 -10.84
C GLY A 13 3.81 5.62 -12.02
N ALA A 14 2.51 5.86 -11.79
CA ALA A 14 1.47 5.60 -12.79
C ALA A 14 1.74 6.30 -14.14
N ASN A 15 2.20 7.55 -14.11
CA ASN A 15 2.49 8.36 -15.31
C ASN A 15 3.75 9.24 -15.11
N TYR A 16 4.72 8.74 -14.34
CA TYR A 16 5.90 9.52 -13.98
C TYR A 16 7.10 8.61 -13.76
N GLU A 17 8.24 8.95 -14.35
CA GLU A 17 9.51 8.29 -14.09
C GLU A 17 10.36 9.17 -13.18
N TYR A 18 10.76 8.63 -12.03
CA TYR A 18 11.45 9.37 -10.99
C TYR A 18 12.96 9.40 -11.25
N LYS A 19 13.54 10.57 -11.04
CA LYS A 19 14.99 10.77 -10.91
C LYS A 19 15.39 10.50 -9.47
N ILE A 20 16.23 9.48 -9.25
CA ILE A 20 16.63 9.05 -7.90
C ILE A 20 17.69 10.01 -7.35
N GLY A 21 17.50 10.48 -6.12
CA GLY A 21 18.39 11.44 -5.46
C GLY A 21 18.23 12.90 -5.90
N GLU A 22 17.29 13.18 -6.80
CA GLU A 22 17.00 14.52 -7.31
C GLU A 22 15.62 15.01 -6.90
N VAL A 23 15.41 16.34 -7.02
CA VAL A 23 14.08 16.94 -6.87
C VAL A 23 13.21 16.57 -8.07
N ASN A 24 12.17 15.80 -7.81
CA ASN A 24 11.12 15.50 -8.76
C ASN A 24 9.97 16.48 -8.57
N ILE A 25 9.48 17.08 -9.64
CA ILE A 25 8.36 18.05 -9.64
C ILE A 25 7.18 17.44 -10.37
N ALA A 26 5.99 17.52 -9.77
CA ALA A 26 4.77 16.95 -10.34
C ALA A 26 4.29 17.77 -11.55
N ASN A 27 3.90 17.09 -12.62
CA ASN A 27 3.36 17.72 -13.84
C ASN A 27 1.97 18.35 -13.63
N ASN A 28 1.23 17.87 -12.64
CA ASN A 28 -0.05 18.41 -12.22
C ASN A 28 -0.08 18.48 -10.68
N TRP A 29 -0.63 19.56 -10.14
CA TRP A 29 -0.83 19.76 -8.72
C TRP A 29 -2.09 20.57 -8.47
N ASN A 30 -3.09 19.92 -7.88
CA ASN A 30 -4.31 20.55 -7.42
C ASN A 30 -4.67 20.00 -6.03
N PRO A 31 -4.20 20.63 -4.94
CA PRO A 31 -4.43 20.15 -3.59
C PRO A 31 -5.91 20.28 -3.15
N LYS A 32 -6.72 21.02 -3.91
CA LYS A 32 -8.14 21.28 -3.62
C LYS A 32 -9.10 20.43 -4.45
N ALA A 33 -8.59 19.57 -5.34
CA ALA A 33 -9.46 18.66 -6.09
C ALA A 33 -10.24 17.76 -5.11
N THR A 34 -11.31 17.13 -5.60
CA THR A 34 -12.09 16.15 -4.82
C THR A 34 -12.04 14.75 -5.44
N SER A 35 -11.49 14.64 -6.65
CA SER A 35 -11.42 13.41 -7.43
C SER A 35 -9.96 13.00 -7.64
N GLY A 36 -9.66 11.73 -7.35
CA GLY A 36 -8.30 11.16 -7.33
C GLY A 36 -7.46 11.41 -8.59
N LYS A 37 -8.11 11.48 -9.76
CA LYS A 37 -7.46 11.69 -11.06
C LYS A 37 -6.99 13.15 -11.27
N ASP A 38 -7.61 14.10 -10.58
CA ASP A 38 -7.45 15.54 -10.83
C ASP A 38 -6.44 16.20 -9.88
N PHE A 39 -6.10 15.55 -8.75
CA PHE A 39 -5.17 16.10 -7.76
C PHE A 39 -3.72 16.20 -8.25
N GLY A 40 -3.24 15.22 -9.01
CA GLY A 40 -1.82 15.08 -9.33
C GLY A 40 -0.93 14.85 -8.10
N GLY A 41 0.33 15.32 -8.16
CA GLY A 41 1.31 15.20 -7.08
C GLY A 41 1.87 13.79 -6.84
N PHE A 42 2.67 13.67 -5.78
CA PHE A 42 3.32 12.42 -5.40
C PHE A 42 2.85 11.95 -4.02
N ASN A 43 2.24 10.76 -3.98
CA ASN A 43 1.86 10.13 -2.71
C ASN A 43 3.06 9.43 -2.05
N TYR A 44 3.15 9.55 -0.73
CA TYR A 44 4.08 8.83 0.13
C TYR A 44 3.43 8.58 1.51
N ALA A 45 4.04 7.77 2.36
CA ALA A 45 3.52 7.46 3.69
C ALA A 45 4.67 7.32 4.70
N THR A 46 4.34 7.22 5.97
CA THR A 46 5.25 6.75 7.01
C THR A 46 5.36 5.22 7.00
N GLU A 47 6.42 4.66 7.58
CA GLU A 47 6.61 3.20 7.66
C GLU A 47 5.45 2.46 8.35
N ASP A 48 4.79 3.08 9.34
CA ASP A 48 3.64 2.51 10.05
C ASP A 48 2.32 2.55 9.23
N CYS A 49 2.28 3.33 8.15
CA CYS A 49 1.11 3.49 7.29
C CYS A 49 1.26 2.86 5.91
N ILE A 50 2.45 2.36 5.54
CA ILE A 50 2.75 1.90 4.17
C ILE A 50 2.13 0.54 3.82
N LEU A 51 1.80 -0.29 4.80
CA LEU A 51 1.44 -1.70 4.62
C LEU A 51 0.37 -1.94 3.54
N ARG A 52 -0.74 -1.18 3.58
CA ARG A 52 -1.85 -1.29 2.60
C ARG A 52 -1.41 -0.92 1.17
N TRP A 53 -0.36 -0.12 1.04
CA TRP A 53 0.11 0.41 -0.23
C TRP A 53 1.20 -0.42 -0.88
N LEU A 54 1.71 -1.46 -0.24
CA LEU A 54 2.80 -2.30 -0.77
C LEU A 54 2.48 -2.92 -2.15
N HIS A 55 1.20 -3.11 -2.49
CA HIS A 55 0.79 -3.55 -3.84
C HIS A 55 1.03 -2.52 -4.97
N ARG A 56 1.53 -1.32 -4.64
CA ARG A 56 1.82 -0.24 -5.61
C ARG A 56 3.27 -0.23 -6.08
N GLY A 57 4.07 -1.24 -5.71
CA GLY A 57 5.42 -1.38 -6.24
C GLY A 57 6.21 -2.52 -5.60
N ASN A 58 7.35 -2.84 -6.21
CA ASN A 58 8.30 -3.85 -5.74
C ASN A 58 9.54 -3.24 -5.08
N ILE A 59 9.78 -1.93 -5.25
CA ILE A 59 10.90 -1.20 -4.65
C ILE A 59 10.36 -0.13 -3.69
N ILE A 60 10.95 -0.05 -2.49
CA ILE A 60 10.70 1.01 -1.52
C ILE A 60 11.86 1.99 -1.45
N TYR A 61 11.51 3.27 -1.34
CA TYR A 61 12.42 4.41 -1.32
C TYR A 61 12.24 5.19 -0.03
N ASP A 62 13.33 5.75 0.48
CA ASP A 62 13.28 6.83 1.47
C ASP A 62 12.81 8.12 0.78
N VAL A 63 11.99 8.90 1.49
CA VAL A 63 11.39 10.14 0.99
C VAL A 63 11.88 11.35 1.77
N GLU A 64 12.27 12.37 1.04
CA GLU A 64 12.45 13.73 1.54
C GLU A 64 11.55 14.70 0.78
N VAL A 65 10.97 15.65 1.51
CA VAL A 65 10.15 16.71 0.93
C VAL A 65 10.94 18.01 0.96
N PRO A 66 11.21 18.64 -0.20
CA PRO A 66 11.87 19.94 -0.26
C PRO A 66 11.14 21.00 0.59
N LYS A 67 11.89 21.94 1.18
CA LYS A 67 11.33 22.96 2.09
C LYS A 67 10.33 23.90 1.41
N ASP A 68 10.48 24.10 0.11
CA ASP A 68 9.63 24.93 -0.75
C ASP A 68 8.49 24.14 -1.42
N ALA A 69 8.30 22.87 -1.03
CA ALA A 69 7.21 22.05 -1.54
C ALA A 69 5.90 22.35 -0.82
N GLU A 70 4.80 22.31 -1.58
CA GLU A 70 3.47 22.21 -1.01
C GLU A 70 3.21 20.76 -0.63
N ASN A 71 2.80 20.53 0.62
CA ASN A 71 2.56 19.20 1.15
C ASN A 71 1.26 19.16 1.95
N ILE A 72 0.45 18.14 1.72
CA ILE A 72 -0.82 17.92 2.42
C ILE A 72 -0.86 16.53 3.05
N LYS A 73 -1.45 16.46 4.25
CA LYS A 73 -1.80 15.20 4.91
C LYS A 73 -3.21 14.82 4.51
N ILE A 74 -3.41 13.55 4.13
CA ILE A 74 -4.71 13.01 3.77
C ILE A 74 -5.01 11.87 4.73
N GLU A 75 -6.08 12.04 5.49
CA GLU A 75 -6.60 11.02 6.40
C GLU A 75 -7.81 10.35 5.76
N GLY A 76 -7.83 9.03 5.78
CA GLY A 76 -8.89 8.23 5.15
C GLY A 76 -8.76 6.77 5.55
N ALA A 77 -8.64 5.88 4.56
CA ALA A 77 -8.38 4.47 4.85
C ALA A 77 -7.03 4.27 5.57
N THR A 78 -6.02 5.06 5.25
CA THR A 78 -4.80 5.19 6.06
C THR A 78 -4.37 6.66 6.00
N THR A 79 -3.40 7.04 6.83
CA THR A 79 -2.69 8.30 6.61
C THR A 79 -1.80 8.14 5.37
N ILE A 80 -1.93 9.07 4.43
CA ILE A 80 -0.99 9.27 3.32
C ILE A 80 -0.66 10.76 3.22
N TYR A 81 0.51 11.06 2.71
CA TYR A 81 0.94 12.41 2.41
C TYR A 81 1.05 12.60 0.92
N ARG A 82 0.89 13.85 0.48
CA ARG A 82 1.00 14.20 -0.93
C ARG A 82 1.69 15.54 -1.09
N THR A 83 2.63 15.58 -2.01
CA THR A 83 3.47 16.76 -2.27
C THR A 83 3.58 17.07 -3.77
N ASN A 84 3.78 18.33 -4.11
CA ASN A 84 4.12 18.76 -5.47
C ASN A 84 5.60 18.53 -5.83
N LYS A 85 6.48 18.39 -4.83
CA LYS A 85 7.92 18.09 -5.02
C LYS A 85 8.39 17.01 -4.06
N ILE A 86 9.21 16.08 -4.53
CA ILE A 86 9.72 14.96 -3.73
C ILE A 86 11.14 14.57 -4.15
N ILE A 87 11.94 14.14 -3.19
CA ILE A 87 13.21 13.44 -3.44
C ILE A 87 13.02 11.99 -2.96
N VAL A 88 13.26 11.04 -3.86
CA VAL A 88 13.26 9.60 -3.54
C VAL A 88 14.67 9.06 -3.63
N LYS A 89 15.09 8.28 -2.63
CA LYS A 89 16.46 7.74 -2.56
C LYS A 89 16.49 6.37 -1.91
N ASN A 90 17.67 5.74 -1.90
CA ASN A 90 17.92 4.45 -1.26
C ASN A 90 16.93 3.34 -1.73
N PRO A 91 16.87 3.02 -3.03
CA PRO A 91 16.00 1.96 -3.54
C PRO A 91 16.33 0.63 -2.87
N ARG A 92 15.30 -0.05 -2.35
CA ARG A 92 15.42 -1.39 -1.78
C ARG A 92 14.26 -2.25 -2.27
N LYS A 93 14.55 -3.46 -2.73
CA LYS A 93 13.50 -4.44 -3.05
C LYS A 93 12.73 -4.79 -1.79
N VAL A 94 11.41 -4.72 -1.84
CA VAL A 94 10.56 -5.12 -0.72
C VAL A 94 10.56 -6.64 -0.63
N THR A 95 11.04 -7.15 0.50
CA THR A 95 11.01 -8.58 0.85
C THR A 95 9.83 -8.86 1.77
N ASP A 96 9.46 -10.13 1.93
CA ASP A 96 8.42 -10.53 2.87
C ASP A 96 8.80 -10.18 4.32
N ASP A 97 10.05 -10.35 4.73
CA ASP A 97 10.52 -9.90 6.04
C ASP A 97 10.36 -8.39 6.23
N MET A 98 10.64 -7.59 5.21
CA MET A 98 10.45 -6.15 5.29
C MET A 98 8.96 -5.77 5.40
N ALA A 99 8.08 -6.45 4.65
CA ALA A 99 6.64 -6.29 4.77
C ALA A 99 6.15 -6.66 6.19
N TYR A 100 6.71 -7.71 6.78
CA TYR A 100 6.40 -8.13 8.14
C TYR A 100 6.87 -7.12 9.18
N GLU A 101 8.04 -6.51 9.00
CA GLU A 101 8.49 -5.40 9.85
C GLU A 101 7.56 -4.18 9.76
N PHE A 102 7.04 -3.84 8.56
CA PHE A 102 6.03 -2.79 8.43
C PHE A 102 4.72 -3.16 9.11
N TYR A 103 4.30 -4.43 9.04
CA TYR A 103 3.12 -4.91 9.74
C TYR A 103 3.24 -4.74 11.27
N LYS A 104 4.36 -5.17 11.87
CA LYS A 104 4.59 -5.05 13.32
C LYS A 104 4.58 -3.60 13.83
N LYS A 105 4.99 -2.66 12.99
CA LYS A 105 4.97 -1.22 13.30
C LYS A 105 3.64 -0.55 12.94
N SER A 106 2.73 -1.27 12.28
CA SER A 106 1.62 -0.65 11.58
C SER A 106 0.62 -0.01 12.54
N ASN A 107 0.20 1.21 12.20
CA ASN A 107 -0.80 1.99 12.92
C ASN A 107 -1.94 2.42 11.98
N ILE A 108 -2.33 1.54 11.05
CA ILE A 108 -3.46 1.79 10.16
C ILE A 108 -4.79 1.48 10.88
N PRO A 109 -5.91 2.11 10.49
CA PRO A 109 -7.23 1.78 11.03
C PRO A 109 -7.55 0.29 10.89
N GLU A 110 -8.24 -0.29 11.87
CA GLU A 110 -8.50 -1.74 11.92
C GLU A 110 -9.16 -2.28 10.64
N LYS A 111 -10.19 -1.57 10.15
CA LYS A 111 -10.89 -1.89 8.90
C LYS A 111 -9.99 -1.92 7.65
N SER A 112 -8.82 -1.30 7.70
CA SER A 112 -7.88 -1.22 6.58
C SER A 112 -6.97 -2.44 6.48
N TYR A 113 -6.92 -3.29 7.52
CA TYR A 113 -6.20 -4.56 7.45
C TYR A 113 -6.80 -5.54 6.44
N ALA A 114 -8.10 -5.45 6.13
CA ALA A 114 -8.71 -6.26 5.08
C ALA A 114 -8.05 -6.00 3.70
N LYS A 115 -7.95 -4.73 3.26
CA LYS A 115 -7.21 -4.40 2.03
C LYS A 115 -5.70 -4.59 2.16
N ALA A 116 -5.14 -4.46 3.37
CA ALA A 116 -3.73 -4.73 3.60
C ALA A 116 -3.40 -6.22 3.38
N LEU A 117 -4.24 -7.13 3.89
CA LEU A 117 -4.14 -8.57 3.64
C LEU A 117 -4.11 -8.85 2.14
N CYS A 118 -5.07 -8.32 1.38
CA CYS A 118 -5.09 -8.51 -0.07
C CYS A 118 -3.83 -7.94 -0.75
N ALA A 119 -3.34 -6.79 -0.30
CA ALA A 119 -2.14 -6.16 -0.86
C ALA A 119 -0.88 -7.00 -0.64
N VAL A 120 -0.67 -7.52 0.57
CA VAL A 120 0.51 -8.34 0.89
C VAL A 120 0.43 -9.72 0.25
N THR A 121 -0.76 -10.32 0.17
CA THR A 121 -0.97 -11.58 -0.54
C THR A 121 -0.72 -11.44 -2.04
N LEU A 122 -1.21 -10.36 -2.68
CA LEU A 122 -0.97 -10.10 -4.11
C LEU A 122 0.53 -9.98 -4.43
N MET A 123 1.32 -9.44 -3.49
CA MET A 123 2.75 -9.26 -3.65
C MET A 123 3.59 -10.49 -3.27
N GLY A 124 2.96 -11.57 -2.78
CA GLY A 124 3.67 -12.79 -2.37
C GLY A 124 4.33 -12.72 -0.99
N TYR A 125 3.89 -11.81 -0.12
CA TYR A 125 4.41 -11.67 1.25
C TYR A 125 3.67 -12.60 2.21
N GLU A 126 3.98 -13.90 2.10
CA GLU A 126 3.30 -15.00 2.78
C GLU A 126 3.34 -14.89 4.31
N LYS A 127 4.51 -14.61 4.89
CA LYS A 127 4.69 -14.44 6.33
C LYS A 127 3.80 -13.32 6.85
N THR A 128 3.78 -12.21 6.12
CA THR A 128 2.95 -11.04 6.47
C THR A 128 1.46 -11.34 6.34
N ALA A 129 1.05 -12.01 5.26
CA ALA A 129 -0.35 -12.37 5.03
C ALA A 129 -0.89 -13.30 6.13
N ASN A 130 -0.14 -14.35 6.49
CA ASN A 130 -0.55 -15.28 7.54
C ASN A 130 -0.59 -14.62 8.92
N ALA A 131 0.30 -13.66 9.20
CA ALA A 131 0.26 -12.91 10.46
C ALA A 131 -1.01 -12.04 10.56
N ILE A 132 -1.34 -11.28 9.51
CA ILE A 132 -2.58 -10.47 9.49
C ILE A 132 -3.80 -11.39 9.63
N LEU A 133 -3.85 -12.50 8.89
CA LEU A 133 -4.95 -13.45 8.97
C LEU A 133 -5.15 -13.95 10.42
N LYS A 134 -4.08 -14.39 11.07
CA LYS A 134 -4.11 -14.90 12.45
C LYS A 134 -4.53 -13.84 13.47
N ASP A 135 -4.00 -12.63 13.34
CA ASP A 135 -4.13 -11.61 14.37
C ASP A 135 -5.44 -10.80 14.25
N LYS A 136 -6.02 -10.74 13.05
CA LYS A 136 -7.09 -9.77 12.70
C LYS A 136 -8.40 -10.43 12.23
N VAL A 137 -8.36 -11.68 11.81
CA VAL A 137 -9.54 -12.36 11.26
C VAL A 137 -10.08 -13.39 12.25
N ASN A 138 -11.39 -13.34 12.47
CA ASN A 138 -12.13 -14.27 13.31
C ASN A 138 -13.55 -14.47 12.72
N PRO A 139 -14.37 -15.38 13.26
CA PRO A 139 -15.72 -15.62 12.74
C PRO A 139 -16.63 -14.39 12.68
N GLU A 140 -16.42 -13.39 13.54
CA GLU A 140 -17.20 -12.15 13.55
C GLU A 140 -16.77 -11.16 12.44
N SER A 141 -15.48 -11.18 12.05
CA SER A 141 -14.92 -10.24 11.08
C SER A 141 -14.74 -10.81 9.68
N VAL A 142 -14.75 -12.14 9.52
CA VAL A 142 -14.37 -12.83 8.28
C VAL A 142 -15.23 -12.46 7.07
N ASP A 143 -16.53 -12.16 7.27
CA ASP A 143 -17.41 -11.74 6.19
C ASP A 143 -16.97 -10.41 5.56
N TYR A 144 -16.53 -9.44 6.38
CA TYR A 144 -15.98 -8.18 5.89
C TYR A 144 -14.67 -8.41 5.13
N TYR A 145 -13.81 -9.31 5.61
CA TYR A 145 -12.57 -9.66 4.92
C TYR A 145 -12.83 -10.32 3.57
N LEU A 146 -13.82 -11.22 3.47
CA LEU A 146 -14.22 -11.85 2.22
C LEU A 146 -14.84 -10.85 1.24
N GLU A 147 -15.65 -9.91 1.72
CA GLU A 147 -16.18 -8.82 0.88
C GLU A 147 -15.07 -7.97 0.28
N GLU A 148 -14.15 -7.49 1.12
CA GLU A 148 -13.01 -6.67 0.70
C GLU A 148 -12.06 -7.44 -0.22
N TRP A 149 -11.87 -8.74 0.03
CA TRP A 149 -11.10 -9.65 -0.82
C TRP A 149 -11.68 -9.74 -2.22
N ASN A 150 -12.97 -10.04 -2.31
CA ASN A 150 -13.68 -10.13 -3.59
C ASN A 150 -13.65 -8.77 -4.32
N ASN A 151 -13.88 -7.67 -3.60
CA ASN A 151 -13.80 -6.33 -4.17
C ASN A 151 -12.40 -6.06 -4.75
N PHE A 152 -11.36 -6.34 -3.97
CA PHE A 152 -9.98 -6.09 -4.35
C PHE A 152 -9.57 -6.94 -5.57
N PHE A 153 -9.81 -8.25 -5.56
CA PHE A 153 -9.32 -9.11 -6.65
C PHE A 153 -10.18 -9.06 -7.91
N ASN A 154 -11.49 -8.79 -7.81
CA ASN A 154 -12.37 -8.74 -8.99
C ASN A 154 -12.45 -7.34 -9.64
N PHE A 155 -12.31 -6.27 -8.85
CA PHE A 155 -12.51 -4.90 -9.36
C PHE A 155 -11.30 -3.97 -9.15
N GLY A 156 -10.23 -4.46 -8.52
CA GLY A 156 -9.04 -3.66 -8.25
C GLY A 156 -8.01 -3.66 -9.38
N GLY A 157 -7.22 -2.59 -9.44
CA GLY A 157 -6.12 -2.45 -10.40
C GLY A 157 -6.60 -2.13 -11.82
N ASP A 158 -5.95 -2.73 -12.81
CA ASP A 158 -6.29 -2.64 -14.24
C ASP A 158 -7.20 -3.81 -14.70
N GLY A 159 -7.74 -4.58 -13.76
CA GLY A 159 -8.54 -5.78 -14.02
C GLY A 159 -7.72 -7.03 -14.39
N LYS A 160 -6.38 -7.00 -14.31
CA LYS A 160 -5.50 -8.09 -14.73
C LYS A 160 -4.77 -8.79 -13.59
N ARG A 161 -5.31 -8.76 -12.37
CA ARG A 161 -4.70 -9.45 -11.22
C ARG A 161 -4.75 -10.95 -11.44
N ASN A 162 -3.61 -11.62 -11.36
CA ASN A 162 -3.55 -13.08 -11.43
C ASN A 162 -4.06 -13.69 -10.11
N THR A 163 -5.34 -14.05 -10.06
CA THR A 163 -5.97 -14.66 -8.89
C THR A 163 -5.62 -16.13 -8.70
N ASN A 164 -4.88 -16.75 -9.63
CA ASN A 164 -4.46 -18.15 -9.56
C ASN A 164 -3.11 -18.33 -8.85
N ALA A 165 -2.53 -17.27 -8.28
CA ALA A 165 -1.29 -17.40 -7.53
C ALA A 165 -1.50 -18.30 -6.28
N PRO A 166 -0.58 -19.22 -5.95
CA PRO A 166 -0.75 -20.17 -4.85
C PRO A 166 -1.12 -19.51 -3.52
N LEU A 167 -0.44 -18.41 -3.15
CA LEU A 167 -0.73 -17.69 -1.90
C LEU A 167 -2.13 -17.06 -1.88
N ILE A 168 -2.63 -16.57 -3.02
CA ILE A 168 -3.99 -16.01 -3.11
C ILE A 168 -5.02 -17.11 -2.87
N ILE A 169 -4.83 -18.28 -3.51
CA ILE A 169 -5.72 -19.43 -3.33
C ILE A 169 -5.69 -19.90 -1.86
N ASP A 170 -4.50 -20.03 -1.28
CA ASP A 170 -4.32 -20.48 0.10
C ASP A 170 -5.02 -19.57 1.11
N ILE A 171 -4.73 -18.26 1.09
CA ILE A 171 -5.33 -17.30 2.03
C ILE A 171 -6.85 -17.21 1.83
N HIS A 172 -7.35 -17.26 0.60
CA HIS A 172 -8.79 -17.25 0.35
C HIS A 172 -9.48 -18.50 0.92
N ASN A 173 -8.85 -19.68 0.81
CA ASN A 173 -9.38 -20.90 1.41
C ASN A 173 -9.38 -20.85 2.93
N LYS A 174 -8.34 -20.28 3.55
CA LYS A 174 -8.30 -20.07 5.00
C LYS A 174 -9.38 -19.11 5.49
N LEU A 175 -9.66 -18.03 4.75
CA LEU A 175 -10.79 -17.14 5.06
C LEU A 175 -12.13 -17.90 5.00
N LYS A 176 -12.34 -18.74 3.97
CA LYS A 176 -13.55 -19.57 3.88
C LYS A 176 -13.66 -20.60 5.01
N ALA A 177 -12.54 -21.15 5.47
CA ALA A 177 -12.54 -22.09 6.59
C ALA A 177 -13.01 -21.40 7.88
N ILE A 178 -12.46 -20.23 8.21
CA ILE A 178 -12.87 -19.44 9.39
C ILE A 178 -14.36 -19.09 9.38
N LYS A 179 -14.93 -18.84 8.19
CA LYS A 179 -16.37 -18.56 8.04
C LYS A 179 -17.27 -19.76 8.38
N ASN A 180 -16.75 -20.98 8.24
CA ASN A 180 -17.50 -22.21 8.46
C ASN A 180 -17.21 -22.85 9.83
N GLU A 181 -16.39 -22.21 10.67
CA GLU A 181 -16.15 -22.57 12.08
C GLU A 181 -17.27 -22.01 12.98
#